data_AF-A0A845I241-F1
#
_entry.id   AF-A0A845I241-F1
#
_cell.length_a   1.000
_cell.length_b   1.000
_cell.length_c   1.000
_cell.angle_alpha   90.00
_cell.angle_beta   90.00
_cell.angle_gamma   90.00
#
_symmetry.space_group_name_H-M   'P 1'
#
loop_
_entity.id
_entity.type
_entity.pdbx_description
1 polymer ?
#
loop_
_entity_poly.entity_id
_entity_poly.type
_entity_poly.pdbx_seq_one_letter_code
_entity_poly.pdbx_strand_id
1 'polypeptide(L)'
;MGRPAFSLSDPQARILARRVAELELACPLGGNSHRPFVRGFILAVHEATGQFFSPTIYRRLLAAFAPARRPSTVTLADEKDRLAAELARQPSPAPAPSAPDAPPSALPDLYTLQARIAEAVEQDLNRARPAQRTDSAESRFLLNRLQEAEQQLADLRATAASLASELEVAKHSARRHAEDAARATAALARQADSVAALTAEVAELRKFALMSIDEARGEGRAWKERVAALEAQRRADERLMESFRRLAYQKGAEIPDQLTREHPR
;
A
#
# COMPACT_ATOMS: atom_id res chain seq x y z
N MET A 1 -18.08 -31.30 23.62
CA MET A 1 -17.77 -30.15 24.50
C MET A 1 -16.78 -29.23 23.81
N GLY A 2 -17.27 -28.31 22.97
CA GLY A 2 -16.42 -27.35 22.26
C GLY A 2 -15.91 -26.29 23.24
N ARG A 3 -14.60 -26.29 23.52
CA ARG A 3 -13.96 -25.21 24.29
C ARG A 3 -14.19 -23.87 23.55
N PRO A 4 -14.51 -22.78 24.28
CA PRO A 4 -14.74 -21.48 23.66
C PRO A 4 -13.56 -21.08 22.77
N ALA A 5 -13.86 -20.54 21.60
CA ALA A 5 -12.86 -20.00 20.71
C ALA A 5 -12.17 -18.84 21.42
N PHE A 6 -10.86 -18.97 21.64
CA PHE A 6 -10.06 -17.85 22.10
C PHE A 6 -10.05 -16.80 20.98
N SER A 7 -10.77 -15.69 21.19
CA SER A 7 -10.79 -14.54 20.30
C SER A 7 -10.07 -13.39 20.99
N LEU A 8 -8.98 -12.91 20.37
CA LEU A 8 -8.38 -11.63 20.74
C LEU A 8 -9.39 -10.52 20.45
N SER A 9 -9.40 -9.45 21.26
CA SER A 9 -10.17 -8.26 20.91
C SER A 9 -9.60 -7.61 19.65
N ASP A 10 -10.46 -7.02 18.81
CA ASP A 10 -10.06 -6.31 17.59
C ASP A 10 -8.86 -5.34 17.74
N PRO A 11 -8.75 -4.52 18.82
CA PRO A 11 -7.57 -3.68 19.01
C PRO A 11 -6.29 -4.48 19.25
N GLN A 12 -6.36 -5.58 20.01
CA GLN A 12 -5.22 -6.46 20.27
C GLN A 12 -4.75 -7.19 19.01
N ALA A 13 -5.70 -7.62 18.16
CA ALA A 13 -5.40 -8.25 16.88
C ALA A 13 -4.67 -7.30 15.93
N ARG A 14 -5.04 -6.01 15.90
CA ARG A 14 -4.35 -4.99 15.07
C ARG A 14 -2.92 -4.73 15.54
N ILE A 15 -2.70 -4.61 16.85
CA ILE A 15 -1.35 -4.42 17.42
C ILE A 15 -0.47 -5.63 17.09
N LEU A 16 -1.02 -6.84 17.29
CA LEU A 16 -0.31 -8.09 17.01
C LEU A 16 0.03 -8.23 15.52
N ALA A 17 -0.91 -7.94 14.61
CA ALA A 17 -0.66 -7.99 13.16
C ALA A 17 0.47 -7.05 12.74
N ARG A 18 0.51 -5.82 13.27
CA ARG A 18 1.60 -4.87 12.99
C ARG A 18 2.96 -5.38 13.49
N ARG A 19 3.01 -5.90 14.73
CA ARG A 19 4.24 -6.45 15.31
C ARG A 19 4.72 -7.71 14.61
N VAL A 20 3.80 -8.57 14.14
CA VAL A 20 4.16 -9.76 13.36
C VAL A 20 4.77 -9.37 12.02
N ALA A 21 4.23 -8.36 11.33
CA ALA A 21 4.82 -7.86 10.09
C ALA A 21 6.24 -7.28 10.33
N GLU A 22 6.45 -6.54 11.42
CA GLU A 22 7.79 -6.05 11.82
C GLU A 22 8.76 -7.22 12.12
N LEU A 23 8.28 -8.28 12.78
CA LEU A 23 9.08 -9.47 13.09
C LEU A 23 9.39 -10.34 11.87
N GLU A 24 8.49 -10.42 10.88
CA GLU A 24 8.74 -11.14 9.64
C GLU A 24 9.83 -10.47 8.79
N LEU A 25 9.91 -9.14 8.82
CA LEU A 25 10.99 -8.36 8.21
C LEU A 25 12.32 -8.55 8.95
N ALA A 26 12.31 -8.56 10.28
CA ALA A 26 13.51 -8.72 11.10
C ALA A 26 14.08 -10.15 11.09
N CYS A 27 13.24 -11.16 10.85
CA CYS A 27 13.63 -12.57 10.85
C CYS A 27 13.13 -13.27 9.59
N PRO A 28 13.82 -13.18 8.44
CA PRO A 28 13.35 -13.78 7.19
C PRO A 28 13.20 -15.31 7.28
N LEU A 29 12.27 -15.86 6.49
CA LEU A 29 12.07 -17.30 6.36
C LEU A 29 13.31 -17.92 5.72
N GLY A 30 14.01 -18.83 6.42
CA GLY A 30 15.21 -19.52 5.92
C GLY A 30 16.43 -19.49 6.84
N GLY A 31 16.39 -18.75 7.95
CA GLY A 31 17.43 -18.84 8.98
C GLY A 31 17.36 -20.16 9.75
N ASN A 32 18.51 -20.74 10.11
CA ASN A 32 18.66 -22.02 10.82
C ASN A 32 17.99 -22.10 12.21
N SER A 33 17.25 -21.07 12.65
CA SER A 33 16.56 -21.06 13.93
C SER A 33 15.25 -20.28 13.86
N HIS A 34 14.15 -20.96 14.19
CA HIS A 34 12.83 -20.33 14.38
C HIS A 34 12.68 -19.66 15.76
N ARG A 35 13.64 -19.85 16.67
CA ARG A 35 13.60 -19.34 18.04
C ARG A 35 13.50 -17.81 18.17
N PRO A 36 14.26 -16.97 17.43
CA PRO A 36 14.16 -15.51 17.58
C PRO A 36 12.77 -14.99 17.18
N PHE A 37 12.17 -15.57 16.14
CA PHE A 37 10.81 -15.23 15.73
C PHE A 37 9.77 -15.62 16.79
N VAL A 38 9.87 -16.85 17.32
CA VAL A 38 8.95 -17.33 18.37
C VAL A 38 9.06 -16.48 19.63
N ARG A 39 10.28 -16.09 20.02
CA ARG A 39 10.54 -15.20 21.15
C ARG A 39 9.88 -13.84 20.94
N GLY A 40 10.10 -13.21 19.78
CA GLY A 40 9.47 -11.95 19.43
C GLY A 40 7.93 -12.04 19.40
N PHE A 41 7.40 -13.16 18.90
CA PHE A 41 5.96 -13.39 18.84
C PHE A 41 5.33 -13.52 20.24
N ILE A 42 5.94 -14.29 21.15
CA ILE A 42 5.45 -14.45 22.53
C ILE A 42 5.49 -13.10 23.27
N LEU A 43 6.54 -12.30 23.06
CA LEU A 43 6.64 -10.94 23.60
C LEU A 43 5.55 -10.02 23.05
N ALA A 44 5.31 -10.01 21.74
CA ALA A 44 4.26 -9.19 21.12
C ALA A 44 2.86 -9.56 21.64
N VAL A 45 2.60 -10.86 21.85
CA VAL A 45 1.35 -11.31 22.48
C VAL A 45 1.26 -10.84 23.93
N HIS A 46 2.36 -10.94 24.70
CA HIS A 46 2.41 -10.48 26.08
C HIS A 46 2.21 -8.95 26.18
N GLU A 47 2.80 -8.15 25.29
CA GLU A 47 2.57 -6.70 25.24
C GLU A 47 1.11 -6.35 24.90
N ALA A 48 0.48 -7.09 23.99
CA ALA A 48 -0.90 -6.81 23.58
C ALA A 48 -1.95 -7.28 24.62
N THR A 49 -1.65 -8.32 25.39
CA THR A 49 -2.64 -8.99 26.26
C THR A 49 -2.32 -8.93 27.75
N GLY A 50 -1.07 -8.63 28.12
CA GLY A 50 -0.57 -8.66 29.50
C GLY A 50 -0.54 -10.06 30.12
N GLN A 51 -0.76 -11.12 29.35
CA GLN A 51 -0.87 -12.50 29.85
C GLN A 51 -0.02 -13.48 29.04
N PHE A 52 0.51 -14.49 29.72
CA PHE A 52 1.11 -15.66 29.08
C PHE A 52 0.06 -16.74 28.86
N PHE A 53 -0.02 -17.25 27.64
CA PHE A 53 -0.97 -18.30 27.28
C PHE A 53 -0.33 -19.69 27.26
N SER A 54 -1.18 -20.72 27.17
CA SER A 54 -0.72 -22.09 26.92
C SER A 54 -0.10 -22.22 25.51
N PRO A 55 0.93 -23.06 25.30
CA PRO A 55 1.53 -23.33 23.98
C PRO A 55 0.50 -23.71 22.90
N THR A 56 -0.62 -24.32 23.27
CA THR A 56 -1.70 -24.65 22.31
C THR A 56 -2.42 -23.41 21.77
N ILE A 57 -2.51 -22.34 22.56
CA ILE A 57 -3.12 -21.07 22.15
C ILE A 57 -2.14 -20.32 21.24
N TYR A 58 -0.85 -20.27 21.60
CA TYR A 58 0.18 -19.69 20.73
C TYR A 58 0.25 -20.38 19.37
N ARG A 59 0.09 -21.72 19.31
CA ARG A 59 0.03 -22.43 18.03
C ARG A 59 -1.18 -22.02 17.17
N ARG A 60 -2.34 -21.77 17.79
CA ARG A 60 -3.54 -21.29 17.08
C ARG A 60 -3.35 -19.85 16.59
N LEU A 61 -2.75 -18.99 17.41
CA LEU A 61 -2.44 -17.61 17.03
C LEU A 61 -1.41 -17.56 15.91
N LEU A 62 -0.35 -18.37 15.97
CA LEU A 62 0.61 -18.49 14.87
C LEU A 62 -0.05 -18.98 13.58
N ALA A 63 -0.96 -19.94 13.66
CA ALA A 63 -1.71 -20.39 12.48
C ALA A 63 -2.58 -19.29 11.85
N ALA A 64 -3.07 -18.34 12.65
CA ALA A 64 -3.90 -17.23 12.18
C ALA A 64 -3.07 -16.05 11.62
N PHE A 65 -1.94 -15.71 12.26
CA PHE A 65 -1.17 -14.50 11.96
C PHE A 65 0.12 -14.76 11.17
N ALA A 66 0.66 -15.98 11.18
CA ALA A 66 1.90 -16.34 10.49
C ALA A 66 1.88 -17.82 10.04
N PRO A 67 0.99 -18.21 9.10
CA PRO A 67 0.73 -19.61 8.74
C PRO A 67 1.94 -20.33 8.13
N ALA A 68 2.93 -19.58 7.63
CA ALA A 68 4.16 -20.09 7.05
C ALA A 68 5.14 -20.67 8.09
N ARG A 69 4.95 -20.42 9.39
CA ARG A 69 5.86 -20.87 10.47
C ARG A 69 5.19 -21.89 11.37
N ARG A 70 5.80 -23.08 11.47
CA ARG A 70 5.30 -24.20 12.28
C ARG A 70 6.35 -24.66 13.31
N PRO A 71 6.62 -23.86 14.36
CA PRO A 71 7.49 -24.30 15.44
C PRO A 71 6.88 -25.49 16.18
N SER A 72 7.72 -26.34 16.77
CA SER A 72 7.27 -27.45 17.59
C SER A 72 6.67 -26.95 18.91
N THR A 73 5.73 -27.70 19.50
CA THR A 73 5.12 -27.35 20.79
C THR A 73 6.14 -27.27 21.93
N VAL A 74 7.23 -28.03 21.82
CA VAL A 74 8.37 -28.02 22.74
C VAL A 74 9.14 -26.69 22.64
N THR A 75 9.42 -26.20 21.43
CA THR A 75 10.10 -24.91 21.26
C THR A 75 9.26 -23.73 21.76
N LEU A 76 7.93 -23.80 21.66
CA LEU A 76 7.03 -22.78 22.23
C LEU A 76 7.02 -22.80 23.76
N ALA A 77 7.05 -23.99 24.37
CA ALA A 77 7.10 -24.13 25.83
C ALA A 77 8.43 -23.63 26.39
N ASP A 78 9.55 -24.06 25.81
CA ASP A 78 10.90 -23.67 26.22
C ASP A 78 11.11 -22.16 26.15
N GLU A 79 10.69 -21.51 25.06
CA GLU A 79 10.85 -20.05 24.90
C GLU A 79 9.88 -19.26 25.80
N LYS A 80 8.68 -19.76 26.06
CA LYS A 80 7.75 -19.15 27.02
C LYS A 80 8.33 -19.21 28.44
N ASP A 81 8.88 -20.34 28.86
CA ASP A 81 9.47 -20.49 30.20
C ASP A 81 10.75 -19.66 30.35
N ARG A 82 11.57 -19.56 29.28
CA ARG A 82 12.73 -18.65 29.24
C ARG A 82 12.33 -17.18 29.33
N LEU A 83 11.34 -16.75 28.56
CA LEU A 83 10.86 -15.36 28.59
C LEU A 83 10.21 -15.01 29.94
N ALA A 84 9.45 -15.93 30.53
CA ALA A 84 8.89 -15.74 31.86
C ALA A 84 10.00 -15.59 32.92
N ALA A 85 11.07 -16.39 32.83
CA ALA A 85 12.23 -16.28 33.71
C ALA A 85 13.04 -14.99 33.48
N GLU A 86 13.16 -14.52 32.25
CA GLU A 86 13.83 -13.25 31.91
C GLU A 86 13.02 -12.03 32.38
N LEU A 87 11.71 -12.02 32.17
CA LEU A 87 10.83 -10.94 32.63
C LEU A 87 10.71 -10.92 34.16
N ALA A 88 10.78 -12.07 34.82
CA ALA A 88 10.89 -12.14 36.29
C ALA A 88 12.26 -11.68 36.81
N ARG A 89 13.33 -11.80 36.01
CA ARG A 89 14.68 -11.29 36.33
C ARG A 89 14.86 -9.82 36.01
N GLN A 90 14.02 -9.23 35.16
CA GLN A 90 14.03 -7.79 34.94
C GLN A 90 13.33 -7.13 36.13
N PRO A 91 14.06 -6.48 37.06
CA PRO A 91 13.40 -5.58 37.99
C PRO A 91 12.70 -4.52 37.15
N SER A 92 11.39 -4.38 37.38
CA SER A 92 10.60 -3.26 36.89
C SER A 92 11.40 -1.97 37.12
N PRO A 93 11.62 -1.11 36.10
CA PRO A 93 12.04 0.26 36.38
C PRO A 93 10.96 0.85 37.28
N ALA A 94 11.37 1.16 38.52
CA ALA A 94 10.50 1.70 39.54
C ALA A 94 9.63 2.82 38.94
N PRO A 95 8.33 2.86 39.24
CA PRO A 95 7.50 3.99 38.85
C PRO A 95 8.16 5.25 39.43
N ALA A 96 8.32 6.26 38.58
CA ALA A 96 8.88 7.55 38.94
C ALA A 96 8.27 7.99 40.29
N PRO A 97 9.07 8.29 41.32
CA PRO A 97 8.54 8.89 42.53
C PRO A 97 7.95 10.22 42.11
N SER A 98 6.63 10.34 42.22
CA SER A 98 5.95 11.62 42.28
C SER A 98 6.62 12.40 43.41
N ALA A 99 7.35 13.44 43.06
CA ALA A 99 7.98 14.33 44.01
C ALA A 99 6.89 15.03 44.86
N PRO A 100 7.02 15.03 46.19
CA PRO A 100 6.74 16.21 46.97
C PRO A 100 8.08 16.80 47.43
N ASP A 101 8.24 18.09 47.21
CA ASP A 101 9.19 19.01 47.84
C ASP A 101 10.42 18.40 48.56
N ALA A 102 11.58 18.46 47.90
CA ALA A 102 12.87 18.46 48.56
C ALA A 102 13.60 19.77 48.19
N PRO A 103 14.27 20.44 49.15
CA PRO A 103 14.91 21.74 48.93
C PRO A 103 16.07 21.64 47.93
N PRO A 104 16.45 22.75 47.29
CA PRO A 104 17.43 22.74 46.20
C PRO A 104 18.77 22.19 46.67
N SER A 105 19.19 21.05 46.10
CA SER A 105 20.55 20.57 46.24
C SER A 105 21.47 21.55 45.50
N ALA A 106 22.26 22.30 46.25
CA ALA A 106 23.36 23.08 45.70
C ALA A 106 24.25 22.14 44.87
N LEU A 107 24.32 22.40 43.56
CA LEU A 107 25.29 21.77 42.68
C LEU A 107 26.68 21.99 43.30
N PRO A 108 27.48 20.94 43.56
CA PRO A 108 28.85 21.13 43.99
C PRO A 108 29.55 21.96 42.90
N ASP A 109 30.06 23.10 43.34
CA ASP A 109 30.62 24.16 42.51
C ASP A 109 31.68 23.56 41.59
N LEU A 110 31.39 23.48 40.29
CA LEU A 110 32.23 22.85 39.25
C LEU A 110 33.67 23.35 39.30
N TYR A 111 33.87 24.57 39.78
CA TYR A 111 35.16 25.20 39.98
C TYR A 111 36.01 24.51 41.05
N THR A 112 35.40 24.06 42.15
CA THR A 112 36.12 23.34 43.23
C THR A 112 36.54 21.94 42.82
N LEU A 113 35.73 21.28 41.99
CA LEU A 113 36.09 20.01 41.36
C LEU A 113 37.23 20.18 40.36
N GLN A 114 37.18 21.22 39.52
CA GLN A 114 38.27 21.53 38.58
C GLN A 114 39.59 21.83 39.30
N ALA A 115 39.56 22.60 40.39
CA ALA A 115 40.76 22.91 41.18
C ALA A 115 41.39 21.66 41.82
N ARG A 116 40.58 20.76 42.38
CA ARG A 116 41.07 19.50 42.95
C ARG A 116 41.60 18.53 41.90
N ILE A 117 40.99 18.49 40.72
CA ILE A 117 41.49 17.69 39.60
C ILE A 117 42.84 18.24 39.12
N ALA A 118 43.00 19.56 39.02
CA ALA A 118 44.26 20.19 38.65
C ALA A 118 45.38 19.88 39.66
N GLU A 119 45.09 20.00 40.96
CA GLU A 119 46.07 19.72 42.02
C GLU A 119 46.50 18.25 42.07
N ALA A 120 45.56 17.31 41.86
CA ALA A 120 45.87 15.88 41.79
C ALA A 120 46.75 15.55 40.56
N VAL A 121 46.48 16.17 39.41
CA VAL A 121 47.27 15.99 38.19
C VAL A 121 48.69 16.54 38.36
N GLU A 122 48.87 17.69 39.01
CA GLU A 122 50.20 18.25 39.30
C GLU A 122 51.01 17.39 40.27
N GLN A 123 50.36 16.81 41.29
CA GLN A 123 51.03 15.92 42.24
C GLN A 123 51.50 14.61 41.59
N ASP A 124 50.71 14.04 40.67
CA ASP A 124 51.11 12.84 39.94
C ASP A 124 52.20 13.12 38.89
N LEU A 125 52.15 14.27 38.19
CA LEU A 125 53.20 14.69 37.27
C LEU A 125 54.56 14.88 37.97
N ASN A 126 54.55 15.40 39.21
CA ASN A 126 55.77 15.59 40.00
C ASN A 126 56.33 14.26 40.55
N ARG A 127 55.50 13.26 40.81
CA ARG A 127 55.93 11.91 41.22
C ARG A 127 56.46 11.06 40.07
N ALA A 128 56.01 11.29 38.84
CA ALA A 128 56.46 10.55 37.65
C ALA A 128 57.83 11.01 37.11
N ARG A 129 58.29 12.22 37.49
CA ARG A 129 59.53 12.85 37.00
C ARG A 129 60.85 12.07 37.19
N PRO A 130 61.05 11.25 38.25
CA PRO A 130 62.28 10.47 38.42
C PRO A 130 62.34 9.18 37.60
N ALA A 131 61.21 8.67 37.09
CA ALA A 131 61.14 7.40 36.35
C ALA A 131 61.40 7.54 34.83
N GLN A 132 61.31 8.77 34.29
CA GLN A 132 61.30 9.07 32.85
C GLN A 132 62.60 8.76 32.06
N ARG A 133 63.71 8.35 32.70
CA ARG A 133 64.99 8.15 32.00
C ARG A 133 65.14 6.77 31.32
N THR A 134 64.30 5.79 31.65
CA THR A 134 64.26 4.47 30.97
C THR A 134 63.01 4.29 30.09
N ASP A 135 62.00 5.14 30.26
CA ASP A 135 60.68 5.10 29.61
C ASP A 135 60.62 5.58 28.15
N SER A 136 61.71 6.08 27.56
CA SER A 136 61.59 6.82 26.29
C SER A 136 61.13 5.99 25.09
N ALA A 137 61.44 4.69 25.04
CA ALA A 137 61.06 3.82 23.93
C ALA A 137 59.62 3.30 24.09
N GLU A 138 59.25 2.88 25.29
CA GLU A 138 57.88 2.42 25.61
C GLU A 138 56.88 3.57 25.51
N SER A 139 57.25 4.75 26.03
CA SER A 139 56.46 5.99 25.89
C SER A 139 56.25 6.36 24.42
N ARG A 140 57.31 6.34 23.58
CA ARG A 140 57.19 6.59 22.13
C ARG A 140 56.30 5.56 21.44
N PHE A 141 56.42 4.28 21.80
CA PHE A 141 55.59 3.22 21.24
C PHE A 141 54.11 3.43 21.57
N LEU A 142 53.79 3.74 22.83
CA LEU A 142 52.41 4.01 23.25
C LEU A 142 51.84 5.27 22.59
N LEU A 143 52.64 6.34 22.45
CA LEU A 143 52.25 7.55 21.75
C LEU A 143 51.98 7.29 20.27
N ASN A 144 52.85 6.54 19.58
CA ASN A 144 52.62 6.17 18.18
C ASN A 144 51.34 5.33 18.03
N ARG A 145 51.11 4.36 18.91
CA ARG A 145 49.91 3.53 18.89
C ARG A 145 48.64 4.34 19.19
N LEU A 146 48.73 5.34 20.06
CA LEU A 146 47.65 6.27 20.34
C LEU A 146 47.35 7.15 19.11
N GLN A 147 48.37 7.69 18.45
CA GLN A 147 48.22 8.45 17.21
C GLN A 147 47.61 7.61 16.07
N GLU A 148 48.05 6.35 15.92
CA GLU A 148 47.47 5.42 14.95
C GLU A 148 45.97 5.16 15.25
N ALA A 149 45.60 4.97 16.51
CA ALA A 149 44.22 4.78 16.90
C ALA A 149 43.37 6.06 16.69
N GLU A 150 43.93 7.23 16.98
CA GLU A 150 43.27 8.52 16.73
C GLU A 150 43.04 8.75 15.23
N GLN A 151 44.03 8.42 14.38
CA GLN A 151 43.89 8.50 12.93
C GLN A 151 42.82 7.55 12.41
N GLN A 152 42.82 6.29 12.88
CA GLN A 152 41.77 5.31 12.52
C GLN A 152 40.38 5.79 12.94
N LEU A 153 40.24 6.40 14.12
CA LEU A 153 38.97 6.97 14.57
C LEU A 153 38.54 8.17 13.72
N ALA A 154 39.48 9.02 13.29
CA ALA A 154 39.19 10.13 12.39
C ALA A 154 38.70 9.63 11.01
N ASP A 155 39.37 8.62 10.45
CA ASP A 155 39.00 8.02 9.16
C ASP A 155 37.64 7.31 9.24
N LEU A 156 37.37 6.58 10.32
CA LEU A 156 36.06 5.96 10.56
C LEU A 156 34.95 7.00 10.72
N ARG A 157 35.21 8.12 11.38
CA ARG A 157 34.23 9.22 11.48
C ARG A 157 33.98 9.87 10.13
N ALA A 158 35.00 10.04 9.29
CA ALA A 158 34.86 10.58 7.95
C ALA A 158 34.01 9.65 7.05
N THR A 159 34.28 8.35 7.08
CA THR A 159 33.49 7.36 6.32
C THR A 159 32.06 7.27 6.81
N ALA A 160 31.84 7.27 8.14
CA ALA A 160 30.50 7.29 8.72
C ALA A 160 29.72 8.56 8.31
N ALA A 161 30.38 9.72 8.27
CA ALA A 161 29.77 10.96 7.80
C ALA A 161 29.41 10.91 6.30
N SER A 162 30.29 10.33 5.45
CA SER A 162 30.01 10.14 4.03
C SER A 162 28.78 9.25 3.83
N LEU A 163 28.77 8.06 4.45
CA LEU A 163 27.66 7.11 4.36
C LEU A 163 26.35 7.69 4.89
N ALA A 164 26.40 8.48 5.97
CA ALA A 164 25.22 9.18 6.49
C ALA A 164 24.67 10.18 5.46
N SER A 165 25.53 10.94 4.79
CA SER A 165 25.10 11.89 3.76
C SER A 165 24.53 11.20 2.52
N GLU A 166 25.15 10.11 2.06
CA GLU A 166 24.66 9.29 0.95
C GLU A 166 23.30 8.68 1.27
N LEU A 167 23.12 8.19 2.49
CA LEU A 167 21.86 7.62 2.96
C LEU A 167 20.74 8.67 2.99
N GLU A 168 21.02 9.90 3.43
CA GLU A 168 20.03 10.98 3.40
C GLU A 168 19.67 11.39 1.96
N VAL A 169 20.64 11.43 1.05
CA VAL A 169 20.37 11.66 -0.39
C VAL A 169 19.50 10.55 -0.97
N ALA A 170 19.80 9.28 -0.66
CA ALA A 170 19.03 8.13 -1.12
C ALA A 170 17.60 8.10 -0.54
N LYS A 171 17.42 8.47 0.73
CA LYS A 171 16.09 8.63 1.32
C LYS A 171 15.29 9.73 0.62
N HIS A 172 15.94 10.85 0.33
CA HIS A 172 15.27 11.97 -0.35
C HIS A 172 14.86 11.62 -1.77
N SER A 173 15.72 10.93 -2.54
CA SER A 173 15.36 10.45 -3.87
C SER A 173 14.24 9.42 -3.82
N ALA A 174 14.29 8.46 -2.89
CA ALA A 174 13.22 7.48 -2.70
C ALA A 174 11.87 8.13 -2.36
N ARG A 175 11.85 9.16 -1.51
CA ARG A 175 10.64 9.95 -1.21
C ARG A 175 10.09 10.64 -2.45
N ARG A 176 10.95 11.29 -3.24
CA ARG A 176 10.54 11.91 -4.51
C ARG A 176 9.94 10.90 -5.49
N HIS A 177 10.60 9.76 -5.67
CA HIS A 177 10.08 8.70 -6.52
C HIS A 177 8.73 8.14 -6.03
N ALA A 178 8.54 8.01 -4.71
CA ALA A 178 7.26 7.60 -4.15
C ALA A 178 6.15 8.65 -4.40
N GLU A 179 6.46 9.93 -4.27
CA GLU A 179 5.53 11.02 -4.59
C GLU A 179 5.18 11.06 -6.07
N ASP A 180 6.17 10.89 -6.96
CA ASP A 180 5.95 10.87 -8.41
C ASP A 180 5.13 9.65 -8.83
N ALA A 181 5.40 8.48 -8.25
CA ALA A 181 4.60 7.27 -8.47
C ALA A 181 3.16 7.46 -7.98
N ALA A 182 2.95 8.09 -6.83
CA ALA A 182 1.60 8.41 -6.33
C ALA A 182 0.86 9.39 -7.26
N ARG A 183 1.55 10.40 -7.81
CA ARG A 183 0.97 11.32 -8.80
C ARG A 183 0.63 10.62 -10.11
N ALA A 184 1.53 9.77 -10.61
CA ALA A 184 1.31 9.03 -11.86
C ALA A 184 0.14 8.05 -11.74
N THR A 185 0.05 7.31 -10.63
CA THR A 185 -1.07 6.39 -10.38
C THR A 185 -2.41 7.13 -10.26
N ALA A 186 -2.44 8.29 -9.58
CA ALA A 186 -3.63 9.13 -9.52
C ALA A 186 -4.04 9.68 -10.90
N ALA A 187 -3.08 10.08 -11.73
CA ALA A 187 -3.34 10.54 -13.09
C ALA A 187 -3.89 9.40 -13.97
N LEU A 188 -3.31 8.20 -13.89
CA LEU A 188 -3.79 7.03 -14.61
C LEU A 188 -5.21 6.63 -14.19
N ALA A 189 -5.54 6.70 -12.89
CA ALA A 189 -6.89 6.45 -12.41
C ALA A 189 -7.91 7.41 -13.04
N ARG A 190 -7.61 8.72 -13.05
CA ARG A 190 -8.47 9.73 -13.70
C ARG A 190 -8.62 9.50 -15.21
N GLN A 191 -7.55 9.08 -15.88
CA GLN A 191 -7.61 8.74 -17.29
C GLN A 191 -8.49 7.51 -17.53
N ALA A 192 -8.36 6.46 -16.71
CA ALA A 192 -9.21 5.28 -16.78
C ALA A 192 -10.70 5.63 -16.59
N ASP A 193 -11.01 6.49 -15.61
CA ASP A 193 -12.38 6.96 -15.38
C ASP A 193 -12.92 7.76 -16.59
N SER A 194 -12.10 8.63 -17.18
CA SER A 194 -12.48 9.38 -18.38
C SER A 194 -12.73 8.48 -19.59
N VAL A 195 -11.90 7.45 -19.79
CA VAL A 195 -12.09 6.47 -20.86
C VAL A 195 -13.37 5.68 -20.63
N ALA A 196 -13.63 5.24 -19.39
CA ALA A 196 -14.87 4.55 -19.05
C ALA A 196 -16.10 5.43 -19.35
N ALA A 197 -16.08 6.71 -18.97
CA ALA A 197 -17.16 7.65 -19.28
C ALA A 197 -17.37 7.81 -20.80
N LEU A 198 -16.29 8.04 -21.56
CA LEU A 198 -16.37 8.16 -23.02
C LEU A 198 -16.89 6.87 -23.68
N THR A 199 -16.50 5.70 -23.19
CA THR A 199 -17.02 4.43 -23.72
C THR A 199 -18.52 4.26 -23.48
N ALA A 200 -19.02 4.73 -22.33
CA ALA A 200 -20.45 4.72 -22.04
C ALA A 200 -21.21 5.70 -22.97
N GLU A 201 -20.69 6.91 -23.17
CA GLU A 201 -21.28 7.88 -24.11
C GLU A 201 -21.33 7.34 -25.54
N VAL A 202 -20.25 6.72 -26.02
CA VAL A 202 -20.21 6.11 -27.36
C VAL A 202 -21.21 4.94 -27.48
N ALA A 203 -21.40 4.15 -26.42
CA ALA A 203 -22.40 3.08 -26.42
C ALA A 203 -23.83 3.64 -26.54
N GLU A 204 -24.15 4.71 -25.82
CA GLU A 204 -25.46 5.38 -25.93
C GLU A 204 -25.66 6.04 -27.29
N LEU A 205 -24.65 6.71 -27.85
CA LEU A 205 -24.71 7.27 -29.20
C LEU A 205 -24.95 6.17 -30.25
N ARG A 206 -24.27 5.03 -30.12
CA ARG A 206 -24.49 3.88 -30.99
C ARG A 206 -25.91 3.35 -30.90
N LYS A 207 -26.45 3.24 -29.68
CA LYS A 207 -27.83 2.80 -29.45
C LYS A 207 -28.83 3.77 -30.09
N PHE A 208 -28.65 5.08 -29.87
CA PHE A 208 -29.47 6.11 -30.50
C PHE A 208 -29.43 6.04 -32.02
N ALA A 209 -28.24 5.88 -32.62
CA ALA A 209 -28.08 5.74 -34.05
C ALA A 209 -28.76 4.49 -34.62
N LEU A 210 -28.74 3.37 -33.90
CA LEU A 210 -29.45 2.16 -34.32
C LEU A 210 -30.97 2.35 -34.27
N MET A 211 -31.49 2.98 -33.22
CA MET A 211 -32.91 3.29 -33.10
C MET A 211 -33.39 4.20 -34.22
N SER A 212 -32.65 5.27 -34.52
CA SER A 212 -33.03 6.20 -35.60
C SER A 212 -32.99 5.55 -36.98
N ILE A 213 -32.05 4.63 -37.23
CA ILE A 213 -32.02 3.83 -38.46
C ILE A 213 -33.26 2.94 -38.55
N ASP A 214 -33.64 2.28 -37.47
CA ASP A 214 -34.79 1.38 -37.47
C ASP A 214 -36.13 2.12 -37.60
N GLU A 215 -36.24 3.32 -37.02
CA GLU A 215 -37.36 4.25 -37.25
C GLU A 215 -37.45 4.64 -38.73
N ALA A 216 -36.36 5.12 -39.33
CA ALA A 216 -36.32 5.50 -40.75
C ALA A 216 -36.67 4.31 -41.67
N ARG A 217 -36.24 3.09 -41.31
CA ARG A 217 -36.63 1.86 -42.02
C ARG A 217 -38.12 1.54 -41.85
N GLY A 218 -38.68 1.75 -40.66
CA GLY A 218 -40.10 1.61 -40.37
C GLY A 218 -40.94 2.56 -41.21
N GLU A 219 -40.59 3.84 -41.22
CA GLU A 219 -41.23 4.86 -42.05
C GLU A 219 -41.14 4.52 -43.53
N GLY A 220 -39.97 4.08 -44.01
CA GLY A 220 -39.78 3.66 -45.39
C GLY A 220 -40.69 2.49 -45.80
N ARG A 221 -40.92 1.50 -44.91
CA ARG A 221 -41.89 0.42 -45.14
C ARG A 221 -43.32 0.95 -45.21
N ALA A 222 -43.71 1.79 -44.24
CA ALA A 222 -45.05 2.40 -44.22
C ALA A 222 -45.32 3.28 -45.45
N TRP A 223 -44.30 3.97 -45.98
CA TRP A 223 -44.41 4.72 -47.24
C TRP A 223 -44.59 3.80 -48.44
N LYS A 224 -43.82 2.71 -48.54
CA LYS A 224 -43.99 1.72 -49.61
C LYS A 224 -45.39 1.10 -49.62
N GLU A 225 -45.91 0.74 -48.45
CA GLU A 225 -47.26 0.20 -48.30
C GLU A 225 -48.33 1.22 -48.72
N ARG A 226 -48.20 2.48 -48.32
CA ARG A 226 -49.10 3.57 -48.74
C ARG A 226 -49.08 3.78 -50.24
N VAL A 227 -47.90 3.80 -50.86
CA VAL A 227 -47.77 3.94 -52.33
C VAL A 227 -48.42 2.76 -53.03
N ALA A 228 -48.14 1.53 -52.59
CA ALA A 228 -48.76 0.34 -53.18
C ALA A 228 -50.29 0.34 -53.05
N ALA A 229 -50.84 0.79 -51.92
CA ALA A 229 -52.27 0.93 -51.71
C ALA A 229 -52.90 1.98 -52.64
N LEU A 230 -52.26 3.15 -52.79
CA LEU A 230 -52.72 4.20 -53.70
C LEU A 230 -52.64 3.77 -55.16
N GLU A 231 -51.60 3.05 -55.56
CA GLU A 231 -51.50 2.47 -56.91
C GLU A 231 -52.58 1.43 -57.17
N ALA A 232 -52.89 0.58 -56.19
CA ALA A 232 -53.98 -0.40 -56.30
C ALA A 232 -55.34 0.31 -56.45
N GLN A 233 -55.58 1.37 -55.68
CA GLN A 233 -56.78 2.20 -55.80
C GLN A 233 -56.86 2.85 -57.18
N ARG A 234 -55.78 3.49 -57.64
CA ARG A 234 -55.72 4.08 -58.98
C ARG A 234 -56.06 3.07 -60.08
N ARG A 235 -55.51 1.86 -60.01
CA ARG A 235 -55.82 0.78 -60.97
C ARG A 235 -57.29 0.34 -60.90
N ALA A 236 -57.88 0.31 -59.71
CA ALA A 236 -59.30 0.00 -59.56
C ALA A 236 -60.17 1.09 -60.18
N ASP A 237 -59.84 2.36 -59.95
CA ASP A 237 -60.53 3.53 -60.52
C ASP A 237 -60.38 3.55 -62.05
N GLU A 238 -59.18 3.28 -62.58
CA GLU A 238 -58.94 3.18 -64.03
C GLU A 238 -59.82 2.09 -64.67
N ARG A 239 -59.93 0.90 -64.05
CA ARG A 239 -60.83 -0.17 -64.52
C ARG A 239 -62.30 0.23 -64.46
N LEU A 240 -62.70 0.95 -63.42
CA LEU A 240 -64.06 1.44 -63.27
C LEU A 240 -64.39 2.46 -64.38
N MET A 241 -63.50 3.42 -64.62
CA MET A 241 -63.66 4.42 -65.70
C MET A 241 -63.68 3.76 -67.09
N GLU A 242 -62.84 2.76 -67.31
CA GLU A 242 -62.85 1.95 -68.53
C GLU A 242 -64.20 1.24 -68.73
N SER A 243 -64.81 0.72 -67.66
CA SER A 243 -66.13 0.10 -67.73
C SER A 243 -67.24 1.10 -68.08
N PHE A 244 -67.19 2.31 -67.50
CA PHE A 244 -68.12 3.39 -67.84
C PHE A 244 -67.95 3.85 -69.29
N ARG A 245 -66.72 3.97 -69.78
CA ARG A 245 -66.44 4.28 -71.20
C ARG A 245 -67.06 3.25 -72.13
N ARG A 246 -66.88 1.96 -71.86
CA ARG A 246 -67.47 0.86 -72.65
C ARG A 246 -69.00 0.92 -72.66
N LEU A 247 -69.62 1.16 -71.50
CA LEU A 247 -71.06 1.29 -71.39
C LEU A 247 -71.59 2.51 -72.17
N ALA A 248 -70.87 3.64 -72.13
CA ALA A 248 -71.21 4.84 -72.87
C ALA A 248 -71.18 4.59 -74.38
N TYR A 249 -70.14 3.93 -74.89
CA TYR A 249 -70.05 3.55 -76.31
C TYR A 249 -71.18 2.59 -76.72
N GLN A 250 -71.53 1.61 -75.87
CA GLN A 250 -72.67 0.74 -76.13
C GLN A 250 -74.01 1.48 -76.24
N LYS A 251 -74.17 2.60 -75.51
CA LYS A 251 -75.36 3.44 -75.53
C LYS A 251 -75.32 4.54 -76.61
N GLY A 252 -74.34 4.50 -77.52
CA GLY A 252 -74.27 5.39 -78.68
C GLY A 252 -73.48 6.68 -78.49
N ALA A 253 -72.63 6.79 -77.46
CA ALA A 253 -71.69 7.90 -77.36
C ALA A 253 -70.57 7.77 -78.41
N GLU A 254 -70.18 8.88 -79.04
CA GLU A 254 -69.10 8.92 -80.04
C GLU A 254 -67.73 8.60 -79.42
N ILE A 255 -66.92 7.80 -80.12
CA ILE A 255 -65.56 7.44 -79.69
C ILE A 255 -64.63 8.62 -80.03
N PRO A 256 -63.94 9.24 -79.05
CA PRO A 256 -63.04 10.36 -79.31
C PRO A 256 -61.90 10.00 -80.26
N ASP A 257 -61.61 10.87 -81.23
CA ASP A 257 -60.58 10.72 -82.28
C ASP A 257 -59.14 10.44 -81.78
N GLN A 258 -58.87 10.71 -80.50
CA GLN A 258 -57.57 10.47 -79.88
C GLN A 258 -57.31 8.98 -79.57
N LEU A 259 -58.36 8.17 -79.44
CA LEU A 259 -58.25 6.71 -79.20
C LEU A 259 -58.20 5.90 -80.50
N THR A 260 -58.64 6.47 -81.63
CA THR A 260 -58.55 5.86 -82.97
C THR A 260 -57.21 6.14 -83.66
N ARG A 261 -56.47 7.15 -83.21
CA ARG A 261 -55.09 7.41 -83.65
C ARG A 261 -54.11 6.58 -82.81
N GLU A 262 -54.05 5.28 -83.05
CA GLU A 262 -52.90 4.48 -82.62
C GLU A 262 -51.64 5.08 -83.28
N HIS A 263 -50.66 5.46 -82.47
CA HIS A 263 -49.34 5.89 -82.94
C HIS A 263 -48.76 4.82 -83.88
N PRO A 264 -48.47 5.10 -85.17
CA PRO A 264 -47.62 4.23 -85.95
C PRO A 264 -46.22 4.22 -85.31
N ARG A 265 -45.65 3.02 -85.21
CA ARG A 265 -44.33 2.72 -84.66
C ARG A 265 -43.22 3.59 -85.25
#